data_AF-D8T1R8-F1
#
_entry.id   AF-D8T1R8-F1
#
_cell.length_a   1.000
_cell.length_b   1.000
_cell.length_c   1.000
_cell.angle_alpha   90.00
_cell.angle_beta   90.00
_cell.angle_gamma   90.00
#
_symmetry.space_group_name_H-M   'P 1'
#
loop_
_entity.id
_entity.type
_entity.pdbx_description
1 polymer ?
#
loop_
_entity_poly.entity_id
_entity_poly.type
_entity_poly.pdbx_seq_one_letter_code
_entity_poly.pdbx_strand_id
1 'polypeptide(L)'
;EKKERLWQINDRLADKHGYCHNVYWVHGDVYRGCWDKNKRDGAGIHNYKTGIRYEGDWKNGKRDGYGTLYLADEEVDKYRVVYKGHYKEGKKHGPGLVHGAFGETYDGNFAYGLRNGVGKQFYRCQLTNGFHVYHGQWVNDKREGVGLLKMVNGDLYKGSFVNDMKEGKGIYYYGDKCSKYEGLWKKDVAICGT
;
A
#
# COMPACT_ATOMS: atom_id res chain seq x y z
N GLU A 1 -2.54 -8.79 52.43
CA GLU A 1 -3.11 -8.72 51.07
C GLU A 1 -4.07 -7.54 50.95
N LYS A 2 -3.91 -6.65 49.96
CA LYS A 2 -4.93 -5.65 49.67
C LYS A 2 -6.11 -6.34 48.98
N LYS A 3 -7.26 -6.43 49.67
CA LYS A 3 -8.52 -6.89 49.09
C LYS A 3 -8.91 -5.92 47.95
N GLU A 4 -9.04 -6.45 46.75
CA GLU A 4 -9.49 -5.71 45.57
C GLU A 4 -10.94 -5.24 45.79
N ARG A 5 -11.25 -3.97 45.47
CA ARG A 5 -12.58 -3.40 45.70
C ARG A 5 -13.55 -3.92 44.63
N LEU A 6 -14.83 -4.11 44.99
CA LEU A 6 -15.88 -4.59 44.06
C LEU A 6 -15.96 -3.80 42.76
N TRP A 7 -15.75 -2.47 42.80
CA TRP A 7 -15.76 -1.66 41.59
C TRP A 7 -14.59 -1.99 40.65
N GLN A 8 -13.42 -2.36 41.16
CA GLN A 8 -12.25 -2.75 40.34
C GLN A 8 -12.49 -4.10 39.65
N ILE A 9 -13.18 -5.01 40.34
CA ILE A 9 -13.60 -6.30 39.79
C ILE A 9 -14.63 -6.09 38.69
N ASN A 10 -15.66 -5.27 38.94
CA ASN A 10 -16.72 -4.99 37.98
C ASN A 10 -16.20 -4.25 36.74
N ASP A 11 -15.26 -3.31 36.92
CA ASP A 11 -14.61 -2.59 35.82
C ASP A 11 -13.83 -3.56 34.91
N ARG A 12 -13.02 -4.45 35.49
CA ARG A 12 -12.29 -5.51 34.76
C ARG A 12 -13.23 -6.47 34.01
N LEU A 13 -14.37 -6.81 34.60
CA LEU A 13 -15.37 -7.69 33.97
C LEU A 13 -16.14 -6.98 32.84
N ALA A 14 -16.19 -5.65 32.83
CA ALA A 14 -16.81 -4.86 31.78
C ALA A 14 -15.92 -4.70 30.54
N ASP A 15 -14.62 -4.99 30.66
CA ASP A 15 -13.69 -4.91 29.55
C ASP A 15 -14.06 -5.90 28.44
N LYS A 16 -14.12 -5.41 27.20
CA LYS A 16 -14.25 -6.24 26.02
C LYS A 16 -12.98 -7.04 25.85
N HIS A 17 -13.15 -8.36 25.92
CA HIS A 17 -12.12 -9.36 25.68
C HIS A 17 -12.68 -10.49 24.81
N GLY A 18 -11.81 -11.11 24.02
CA GLY A 18 -12.18 -12.21 23.13
C GLY A 18 -12.99 -11.74 21.92
N TYR A 19 -13.69 -12.67 21.28
CA TYR A 19 -14.42 -12.40 20.05
C TYR A 19 -15.75 -11.70 20.32
N CYS A 20 -16.01 -10.57 19.67
CA CYS A 20 -17.29 -9.87 19.70
C CYS A 20 -17.95 -9.89 18.31
N HIS A 21 -19.24 -10.23 18.26
CA HIS A 21 -20.00 -10.34 17.01
C HIS A 21 -20.14 -9.02 16.28
N ASN A 22 -20.85 -8.03 16.82
CA ASN A 22 -20.95 -6.70 16.22
C ASN A 22 -20.84 -5.64 17.32
N VAL A 23 -19.92 -4.70 17.13
CA VAL A 23 -19.80 -3.49 17.92
C VAL A 23 -20.10 -2.32 17.00
N TYR A 24 -21.10 -1.53 17.36
CA TYR A 24 -21.55 -0.37 16.60
C TYR A 24 -21.02 0.91 17.25
N TRP A 25 -20.51 1.83 16.46
CA TRP A 25 -20.18 3.18 16.91
C TRP A 25 -21.33 4.15 16.60
N VAL A 26 -21.41 5.24 17.36
CA VAL A 26 -22.41 6.31 17.18
C VAL A 26 -22.40 6.87 15.75
N HIS A 27 -21.23 6.89 15.11
CA HIS A 27 -21.07 7.38 13.74
C HIS A 27 -21.45 6.37 12.66
N GLY A 28 -21.85 5.14 13.02
CA GLY A 28 -22.30 4.11 12.07
C GLY A 28 -21.23 3.11 11.64
N ASP A 29 -20.01 3.20 12.18
CA ASP A 29 -18.99 2.18 11.96
C ASP A 29 -19.36 0.87 12.67
N VAL A 30 -18.99 -0.26 12.08
CA VAL A 30 -19.28 -1.60 12.60
C VAL A 30 -18.02 -2.45 12.62
N TYR A 31 -17.65 -2.94 13.80
CA TYR A 31 -16.54 -3.87 13.98
C TYR A 31 -17.02 -5.23 14.44
N ARG A 32 -16.45 -6.27 13.85
CA ARG A 32 -16.63 -7.67 14.21
C ARG A 32 -15.26 -8.30 14.35
N GLY A 33 -14.91 -8.83 15.51
CA GLY A 33 -13.59 -9.41 15.70
C GLY A 33 -13.14 -9.50 17.15
N CYS A 34 -11.86 -9.78 17.33
CA CYS A 34 -11.24 -9.99 18.61
C CYS A 34 -10.93 -8.66 19.33
N TRP A 35 -11.11 -8.68 20.65
CA TRP A 35 -10.83 -7.58 21.56
C TRP A 35 -9.89 -8.04 22.67
N ASP A 36 -9.05 -7.12 23.14
CA ASP A 36 -8.32 -7.23 24.39
C ASP A 36 -8.28 -5.86 25.07
N LYS A 37 -8.66 -5.81 26.36
CA LYS A 37 -8.64 -4.59 27.19
C LYS A 37 -9.33 -3.41 26.52
N ASN A 38 -10.55 -3.62 26.03
CA ASN A 38 -11.34 -2.63 25.29
C ASN A 38 -10.70 -2.10 24.01
N LYS A 39 -9.70 -2.78 23.45
CA LYS A 39 -9.09 -2.44 22.16
C LYS A 39 -9.26 -3.60 21.20
N ARG A 40 -9.37 -3.28 19.90
CA ARG A 40 -9.32 -4.30 18.84
C ARG A 40 -7.94 -4.95 18.86
N ASP A 41 -7.89 -6.26 19.02
CA ASP A 41 -6.65 -7.02 19.11
C ASP A 41 -6.88 -8.43 18.59
N GLY A 42 -6.08 -8.86 17.61
CA GLY A 42 -6.31 -10.07 16.81
C GLY A 42 -7.11 -9.82 15.54
N ALA A 43 -7.65 -10.90 14.95
CA ALA A 43 -8.36 -10.84 13.69
C ALA A 43 -9.70 -10.08 13.81
N GLY A 44 -10.01 -9.24 12.82
CA GLY A 44 -11.31 -8.59 12.75
C GLY A 44 -11.60 -7.85 11.46
N ILE A 45 -12.89 -7.58 11.27
CA ILE A 45 -13.47 -6.87 10.15
C ILE A 45 -14.02 -5.54 10.67
N HIS A 46 -13.59 -4.44 10.08
CA HIS A 46 -14.10 -3.10 10.35
C HIS A 46 -14.75 -2.53 9.09
N ASN A 47 -16.05 -2.31 9.14
CA ASN A 47 -16.81 -1.61 8.12
C ASN A 47 -16.98 -0.16 8.57
N TYR A 48 -16.39 0.77 7.83
CA TYR A 48 -16.53 2.19 8.06
C TYR A 48 -17.76 2.70 7.33
N LYS A 49 -18.49 3.65 7.93
CA LYS A 49 -19.64 4.29 7.27
C LYS A 49 -19.28 4.96 5.94
N THR A 50 -18.01 5.32 5.74
CA THR A 50 -17.48 5.91 4.50
C THR A 50 -17.45 4.92 3.32
N GLY A 51 -17.85 3.66 3.51
CA GLY A 51 -17.77 2.62 2.48
C GLY A 51 -16.39 1.93 2.41
N ILE A 52 -15.48 2.24 3.34
CA ILE A 52 -14.23 1.49 3.47
C ILE A 52 -14.50 0.24 4.30
N ARG A 53 -13.94 -0.91 3.89
CA ARG A 53 -13.92 -2.11 4.72
C ARG A 53 -12.48 -2.57 4.90
N TYR A 54 -12.10 -2.90 6.13
CA TYR A 54 -10.82 -3.53 6.43
C TYR A 54 -11.06 -4.90 7.04
N GLU A 55 -10.30 -5.88 6.58
CA GLU A 55 -10.31 -7.24 7.12
C GLU A 55 -8.87 -7.67 7.35
N GLY A 56 -8.51 -7.97 8.60
CA GLY A 56 -7.16 -8.37 8.93
C GLY A 56 -6.84 -8.27 10.41
N ASP A 57 -5.55 -8.23 10.69
CA ASP A 57 -5.00 -8.25 12.03
C ASP A 57 -5.01 -6.86 12.69
N TRP A 58 -5.40 -6.86 13.97
CA TRP A 58 -5.41 -5.69 14.83
C TRP A 58 -4.48 -5.90 16.01
N LYS A 59 -3.89 -4.80 16.48
CA LYS A 59 -3.12 -4.76 17.73
C LYS A 59 -3.31 -3.42 18.39
N ASN A 60 -3.67 -3.41 19.67
CA ASN A 60 -3.87 -2.17 20.43
C ASN A 60 -4.80 -1.15 19.73
N GLY A 61 -5.83 -1.62 19.02
CA GLY A 61 -6.80 -0.78 18.32
C GLY A 61 -6.35 -0.27 16.95
N LYS A 62 -5.14 -0.63 16.49
CA LYS A 62 -4.60 -0.25 15.16
C LYS A 62 -4.47 -1.49 14.27
N ARG A 63 -4.47 -1.28 12.95
CA ARG A 63 -4.13 -2.32 11.97
C ARG A 63 -2.66 -2.69 12.13
N ASP A 64 -2.36 -3.94 12.40
CA ASP A 64 -0.99 -4.42 12.62
C ASP A 64 -0.93 -5.92 12.34
N GLY A 65 -0.08 -6.31 11.39
CA GLY A 65 -0.13 -7.65 10.79
C GLY A 65 -0.70 -7.62 9.36
N TYR A 66 -1.22 -8.73 8.87
CA TYR A 66 -1.69 -8.83 7.50
C TYR A 66 -3.15 -8.34 7.39
N GLY A 67 -3.48 -7.68 6.28
CA GLY A 67 -4.88 -7.33 6.03
C GLY A 67 -5.18 -6.88 4.61
N THR A 68 -6.46 -6.90 4.30
CA THR A 68 -7.03 -6.46 3.03
C THR A 68 -7.92 -5.26 3.28
N LEU A 69 -7.69 -4.20 2.52
CA LEU A 69 -8.50 -3.00 2.49
C LEU A 69 -9.35 -3.01 1.22
N TYR A 70 -10.63 -2.76 1.41
CA TYR A 70 -11.65 -2.73 0.39
C TYR A 70 -12.28 -1.34 0.34
N LEU A 71 -12.70 -0.94 -0.85
CA LEU A 71 -13.55 0.22 -1.07
C LEU A 71 -14.87 -0.27 -1.65
N ALA A 72 -15.99 0.20 -1.10
CA ALA A 72 -17.32 -0.02 -1.67
C ALA A 72 -17.36 0.52 -3.10
N ASP A 73 -18.00 -0.23 -3.97
CA ASP A 73 -18.29 0.17 -5.34
C ASP A 73 -19.59 1.00 -5.39
N GLU A 74 -19.88 1.61 -6.54
CA GLU A 74 -21.15 2.34 -6.76
C GLU A 74 -22.36 1.39 -6.75
N GLU A 75 -22.13 0.13 -7.12
CA GLU A 75 -23.14 -0.93 -7.00
C GLU A 75 -23.22 -1.45 -5.55
N VAL A 76 -24.46 -1.59 -5.07
CA VAL A 76 -24.77 -2.08 -3.71
C VAL A 76 -24.15 -3.46 -3.50
N ASP A 77 -23.49 -3.65 -2.36
CA ASP A 77 -22.82 -4.89 -1.92
C ASP A 77 -21.61 -5.35 -2.74
N LYS A 78 -21.08 -4.51 -3.64
CA LYS A 78 -19.80 -4.77 -4.29
C LYS A 78 -18.66 -4.03 -3.61
N TYR A 79 -17.52 -4.71 -3.49
CA TYR A 79 -16.30 -4.17 -2.93
C TYR A 79 -15.14 -4.46 -3.88
N ARG A 80 -14.28 -3.46 -4.10
CA ARG A 80 -13.01 -3.65 -4.77
C ARG A 80 -11.86 -3.65 -3.77
N VAL A 81 -10.93 -4.58 -3.92
CA VAL A 81 -9.69 -4.59 -3.14
C VAL A 81 -8.84 -3.40 -3.57
N VAL A 82 -8.43 -2.56 -2.62
CA VAL A 82 -7.53 -1.42 -2.88
C VAL A 82 -6.13 -1.65 -2.34
N TYR A 83 -6.00 -2.51 -1.33
CA TYR A 83 -4.72 -2.92 -0.79
C TYR A 83 -4.80 -4.30 -0.15
N LYS A 84 -3.76 -5.11 -0.33
CA LYS A 84 -3.57 -6.39 0.35
C LYS A 84 -2.11 -6.48 0.77
N GLY A 85 -1.84 -6.58 2.07
CA GLY A 85 -0.47 -6.61 2.55
C GLY A 85 -0.34 -6.36 4.03
N HIS A 86 0.89 -6.10 4.46
CA HIS A 86 1.21 -5.93 5.87
C HIS A 86 0.98 -4.48 6.35
N TYR A 87 0.57 -4.37 7.60
CA TYR A 87 0.41 -3.13 8.34
C TYR A 87 1.29 -3.16 9.59
N LYS A 88 1.72 -1.97 10.02
CA LYS A 88 2.37 -1.74 11.31
C LYS A 88 1.89 -0.40 11.85
N GLU A 89 1.39 -0.38 13.08
CA GLU A 89 0.88 0.83 13.73
C GLU A 89 -0.12 1.62 12.86
N GLY A 90 -0.98 0.91 12.12
CA GLY A 90 -2.02 1.49 11.26
C GLY A 90 -1.56 1.92 9.86
N LYS A 91 -0.27 1.81 9.54
CA LYS A 91 0.32 2.20 8.24
C LYS A 91 0.75 0.98 7.43
N LYS A 92 0.69 1.07 6.09
CA LYS A 92 1.25 0.03 5.20
C LYS A 92 2.73 -0.17 5.50
N HIS A 93 3.15 -1.43 5.60
CA HIS A 93 4.53 -1.78 5.94
C HIS A 93 4.87 -3.13 5.32
N GLY A 94 6.13 -3.40 5.01
CA GLY A 94 6.55 -4.66 4.38
C GLY A 94 5.89 -4.90 3.01
N PRO A 95 5.81 -6.16 2.56
CA PRO A 95 5.22 -6.49 1.26
C PRO A 95 3.74 -6.13 1.16
N GLY A 96 3.33 -5.62 0.01
CA GLY A 96 1.92 -5.39 -0.28
C GLY A 96 1.62 -5.10 -1.74
N LEU A 97 0.36 -5.31 -2.08
CA LEU A 97 -0.22 -5.09 -3.40
C LEU A 97 -1.27 -3.98 -3.30
N VAL A 98 -1.12 -2.92 -4.08
CA VAL A 98 -2.12 -1.85 -4.25
C VAL A 98 -2.81 -2.03 -5.59
N HIS A 99 -4.13 -1.84 -5.59
CA HIS A 99 -4.91 -1.71 -6.81
C HIS A 99 -5.48 -0.28 -6.90
N GLY A 100 -5.16 0.39 -8.00
CA GLY A 100 -5.70 1.69 -8.38
C GLY A 100 -7.15 1.59 -8.84
N ALA A 101 -7.79 2.75 -9.03
CA ALA A 101 -9.18 2.80 -9.50
C ALA A 101 -9.32 2.36 -10.95
N PHE A 102 -8.28 2.49 -11.77
CA PHE A 102 -8.36 2.26 -13.20
C PHE A 102 -7.32 1.23 -13.68
N GLY A 103 -7.04 0.22 -12.84
CA GLY A 103 -6.16 -0.90 -13.18
C GLY A 103 -4.67 -0.65 -12.92
N GLU A 104 -4.28 0.52 -12.39
CA GLU A 104 -2.93 0.73 -11.89
C GLU A 104 -2.63 -0.27 -10.77
N THR A 105 -1.41 -0.78 -10.69
CA THR A 105 -1.03 -1.68 -9.61
C THR A 105 0.36 -1.38 -9.11
N TYR A 106 0.57 -1.55 -7.81
CA TYR A 106 1.91 -1.57 -7.21
C TYR A 106 2.06 -2.86 -6.43
N ASP A 107 3.05 -3.66 -6.81
CA ASP A 107 3.47 -4.86 -6.07
C ASP A 107 4.88 -4.62 -5.55
N GLY A 108 5.04 -4.45 -4.23
CA GLY A 108 6.34 -4.15 -3.65
C GLY A 108 6.28 -3.88 -2.16
N ASN A 109 7.38 -3.34 -1.65
CA ASN A 109 7.55 -3.08 -0.23
C ASN A 109 7.09 -1.68 0.18
N PHE A 110 6.65 -1.57 1.44
CA PHE A 110 6.21 -0.33 2.08
C PHE A 110 6.98 -0.09 3.37
N ALA A 111 7.23 1.18 3.69
CA ALA A 111 7.70 1.63 4.99
C ALA A 111 6.91 2.88 5.42
N TYR A 112 6.35 2.87 6.62
CA TYR A 112 5.58 3.98 7.19
C TYR A 112 4.48 4.53 6.26
N GLY A 113 3.84 3.66 5.47
CA GLY A 113 2.77 4.03 4.55
C GLY A 113 3.23 4.40 3.13
N LEU A 114 4.53 4.55 2.89
CA LEU A 114 5.11 4.96 1.60
C LEU A 114 5.76 3.75 0.91
N ARG A 115 5.80 3.73 -0.42
CA ARG A 115 6.58 2.74 -1.19
C ARG A 115 8.06 2.87 -0.84
N ASN A 116 8.69 1.77 -0.49
CA ASN A 116 10.07 1.73 -0.04
C ASN A 116 10.68 0.35 -0.32
N GLY A 117 11.89 0.29 -0.85
CA GLY A 117 12.53 -0.96 -1.28
C GLY A 117 12.18 -1.32 -2.72
N VAL A 118 12.28 -2.60 -3.09
CA VAL A 118 12.01 -3.05 -4.46
C VAL A 118 10.51 -3.18 -4.71
N GLY A 119 10.05 -2.74 -5.89
CA GLY A 119 8.66 -2.90 -6.30
C GLY A 119 8.44 -2.70 -7.80
N LYS A 120 7.32 -3.26 -8.28
CA LYS A 120 6.83 -3.14 -9.66
C LYS A 120 5.54 -2.32 -9.68
N GLN A 121 5.54 -1.23 -10.44
CA GLN A 121 4.38 -0.38 -10.65
C GLN A 121 3.91 -0.47 -12.10
N PHE A 122 2.63 -0.75 -12.30
CA PHE A 122 1.89 -0.45 -13.52
C PHE A 122 1.16 0.88 -13.29
N TYR A 123 1.44 1.88 -14.10
CA TYR A 123 0.79 3.18 -14.00
C TYR A 123 0.29 3.64 -15.37
N ARG A 124 -0.90 4.21 -15.37
CA ARG A 124 -1.62 4.61 -16.57
C ARG A 124 -0.83 5.67 -17.34
N CYS A 125 -0.78 5.53 -18.66
CA CYS A 125 -0.32 6.59 -19.54
C CYS A 125 -1.39 7.68 -19.61
N GLN A 126 -1.02 8.94 -19.49
CA GLN A 126 -2.00 10.04 -19.59
C GLN A 126 -2.47 10.28 -21.03
N LEU A 127 -1.71 9.81 -22.03
CA LEU A 127 -1.97 10.02 -23.45
C LEU A 127 -2.69 8.84 -24.12
N THR A 128 -2.68 7.65 -23.49
CA THR A 128 -3.24 6.42 -24.06
C THR A 128 -3.88 5.57 -22.97
N ASN A 129 -4.75 4.62 -23.32
CA ASN A 129 -5.33 3.67 -22.35
C ASN A 129 -4.35 2.58 -21.89
N GLY A 130 -3.07 2.66 -22.26
CA GLY A 130 -2.06 1.68 -21.85
C GLY A 130 -1.35 2.04 -20.54
N PHE A 131 -0.43 1.17 -20.13
CA PHE A 131 0.32 1.32 -18.88
C PHE A 131 1.81 1.38 -19.15
N HIS A 132 2.47 2.32 -18.48
CA HIS A 132 3.90 2.24 -18.25
C HIS A 132 4.18 1.23 -17.12
N VAL A 133 5.34 0.59 -17.17
CA VAL A 133 5.77 -0.37 -16.16
C VAL A 133 7.12 0.05 -15.62
N TYR A 134 7.19 0.30 -14.32
CA TYR A 134 8.46 0.48 -13.62
C TYR A 134 8.73 -0.73 -12.74
N HIS A 135 9.97 -1.20 -12.73
CA HIS A 135 10.47 -2.20 -11.80
C HIS A 135 11.83 -1.75 -11.27
N GLY A 136 11.94 -1.52 -9.97
CA GLY A 136 13.18 -1.01 -9.39
C GLY A 136 13.02 -0.63 -7.92
N GLN A 137 13.99 0.14 -7.44
CA GLN A 137 14.05 0.58 -6.05
C GLN A 137 13.19 1.85 -5.85
N TRP A 138 12.60 1.95 -4.66
CA TRP A 138 11.75 3.03 -4.22
C TRP A 138 12.24 3.56 -2.87
N VAL A 139 12.19 4.86 -2.69
CA VAL A 139 12.42 5.53 -1.41
C VAL A 139 11.36 6.62 -1.26
N ASN A 140 10.53 6.50 -0.21
CA ASN A 140 9.51 7.49 0.14
C ASN A 140 8.62 7.88 -1.05
N ASP A 141 8.03 6.86 -1.71
CA ASP A 141 7.17 6.99 -2.89
C ASP A 141 7.84 7.48 -4.18
N LYS A 142 9.16 7.71 -4.18
CA LYS A 142 9.93 8.07 -5.38
C LYS A 142 10.79 6.92 -5.87
N ARG A 143 10.96 6.81 -7.18
CA ARG A 143 11.95 5.93 -7.79
C ARG A 143 13.34 6.42 -7.43
N GLU A 144 14.17 5.50 -6.97
CA GLU A 144 15.53 5.74 -6.49
C GLU A 144 16.40 4.57 -6.93
N GLY A 145 17.71 4.76 -7.08
CA GLY A 145 18.64 3.68 -7.43
C GLY A 145 18.35 3.02 -8.78
N VAL A 146 18.72 1.75 -8.94
CA VAL A 146 18.63 1.05 -10.23
C VAL A 146 17.18 0.61 -10.52
N GLY A 147 16.71 0.90 -11.74
CA GLY A 147 15.40 0.49 -12.20
C GLY A 147 15.29 0.29 -13.70
N LEU A 148 14.19 -0.35 -14.09
CA LEU A 148 13.76 -0.58 -15.45
C LEU A 148 12.41 0.08 -15.65
N LEU A 149 12.33 1.00 -16.59
CA LEU A 149 11.10 1.69 -16.98
C LEU A 149 10.75 1.32 -18.42
N LYS A 150 9.65 0.59 -18.61
CA LYS A 150 9.06 0.32 -19.91
C LYS A 150 7.90 1.28 -20.15
N MET A 151 7.96 2.02 -21.24
CA MET A 151 6.92 2.94 -21.65
C MET A 151 5.87 2.24 -22.51
N VAL A 152 4.67 2.81 -22.55
CA VAL A 152 3.55 2.27 -23.36
C VAL A 152 3.87 2.24 -24.85
N ASN A 153 4.68 3.19 -25.34
CA ASN A 153 5.11 3.27 -26.74
C ASN A 153 6.17 2.22 -27.12
N GLY A 154 6.57 1.36 -26.18
CA GLY A 154 7.59 0.33 -26.39
C GLY A 154 9.00 0.74 -25.97
N ASP A 155 9.24 2.02 -25.70
CA ASP A 155 10.54 2.48 -25.22
C ASP A 155 10.90 1.86 -23.87
N LEU A 156 12.19 1.70 -23.63
CA LEU A 156 12.69 1.08 -22.42
C LEU A 156 13.91 1.83 -21.89
N TYR A 157 13.86 2.25 -20.65
CA TYR A 157 15.02 2.78 -19.94
C TYR A 157 15.49 1.78 -18.87
N LYS A 158 16.79 1.50 -18.85
CA LYS A 158 17.47 0.75 -17.79
C LYS A 158 18.59 1.62 -17.23
N GLY A 159 18.52 2.00 -15.97
CA GLY A 159 19.53 2.88 -15.40
C GLY A 159 19.21 3.30 -13.99
N SER A 160 19.89 4.35 -13.52
CA SER A 160 19.68 4.86 -12.17
C SER A 160 18.63 5.97 -12.16
N PHE A 161 17.92 6.05 -11.04
CA PHE A 161 16.90 7.05 -10.74
C PHE A 161 17.28 7.79 -9.47
N VAL A 162 17.03 9.09 -9.43
CA VAL A 162 17.13 9.91 -8.23
C VAL A 162 15.94 10.84 -8.18
N ASN A 163 15.17 10.80 -7.09
CA ASN A 163 13.93 11.59 -6.94
C ASN A 163 13.01 11.50 -8.16
N ASP A 164 12.69 10.28 -8.60
CA ASP A 164 11.86 10.00 -9.78
C ASP A 164 12.47 10.34 -11.15
N MET A 165 13.64 10.96 -11.23
CA MET A 165 14.26 11.33 -12.51
C MET A 165 15.37 10.35 -12.89
N LYS A 166 15.53 10.08 -14.18
CA LYS A 166 16.69 9.35 -14.71
C LYS A 166 17.96 10.15 -14.42
N GLU A 167 18.95 9.50 -13.82
CA GLU A 167 20.19 10.11 -13.34
C GLU A 167 21.35 9.12 -13.49
N GLY A 168 22.55 9.61 -13.77
CA GLY A 168 23.75 8.77 -13.89
C GLY A 168 23.74 7.87 -15.14
N LYS A 169 24.38 6.70 -15.05
CA LYS A 169 24.52 5.79 -16.20
C LYS A 169 23.18 5.10 -16.51
N GLY A 170 22.82 5.05 -17.79
CA GLY A 170 21.64 4.33 -18.25
C GLY A 170 21.62 4.06 -19.75
N ILE A 171 20.85 3.04 -20.13
CA ILE A 171 20.61 2.62 -21.50
C ILE A 171 19.14 2.86 -21.82
N TYR A 172 18.87 3.60 -22.89
CA TYR A 172 17.54 3.82 -23.44
C TYR A 172 17.40 3.07 -24.76
N TYR A 173 16.39 2.24 -24.89
CA TYR A 173 16.05 1.55 -26.13
C TYR A 173 14.84 2.24 -26.75
N TYR A 174 14.96 2.60 -28.02
CA TYR A 174 13.87 3.15 -28.81
C TYR A 174 13.03 1.98 -29.34
N GLY A 175 11.79 1.88 -28.90
CA GLY A 175 10.91 0.75 -29.19
C GLY A 175 10.57 0.62 -30.68
N ASP A 176 10.61 1.74 -31.41
CA ASP A 176 10.30 1.84 -32.84
C ASP A 176 11.51 1.60 -33.75
N LYS A 177 12.73 1.84 -33.27
CA LYS A 177 13.92 1.99 -34.13
C LYS A 177 14.99 0.93 -33.98
N CYS A 178 14.78 -0.10 -33.14
CA CYS A 178 15.81 -1.11 -32.80
C CYS A 178 17.17 -0.48 -32.42
N SER A 179 17.16 0.78 -31.99
CA SER A 179 18.33 1.56 -31.63
C SER A 179 18.37 1.76 -30.12
N LYS A 180 19.55 2.05 -29.61
CA LYS A 180 19.76 2.40 -28.20
C LYS A 180 20.62 3.64 -28.07
N TYR A 181 20.44 4.34 -26.97
CA TYR A 181 21.36 5.33 -26.44
C TYR A 181 21.90 4.82 -25.11
N GLU A 182 23.22 4.80 -24.96
CA GLU A 182 23.94 4.38 -23.77
C GLU A 182 24.82 5.53 -23.28
N GLY A 183 24.51 6.07 -22.11
CA GLY A 183 25.20 7.27 -21.65
C GLY A 183 24.83 7.75 -20.26
N LEU A 184 25.25 8.98 -19.97
CA LEU A 184 24.94 9.69 -18.74
C LEU A 184 23.64 10.49 -18.88
N TRP A 185 22.86 10.48 -17.80
CA TRP A 185 21.58 11.16 -17.65
C TRP A 185 21.65 12.13 -16.47
N LYS A 186 20.97 13.26 -16.59
CA LYS A 186 20.81 14.25 -15.52
C LYS A 186 19.40 14.82 -15.58
N LYS A 187 18.63 14.65 -14.50
CA LYS A 187 17.26 15.15 -14.42
C LYS A 187 16.43 14.82 -15.68
N ASP A 188 16.40 13.55 -16.06
CA ASP A 188 15.72 13.01 -17.25
C ASP A 188 16.31 13.38 -18.63
N VAL A 189 17.38 14.19 -18.69
CA VAL A 189 18.04 14.61 -19.93
C VAL A 189 19.32 13.81 -20.15
N ALA A 190 19.48 13.27 -21.36
CA ALA A 190 20.73 12.65 -21.82
C ALA A 190 21.83 13.71 -22.02
N ILE A 191 23.00 13.54 -21.39
CA ILE A 191 24.13 14.50 -21.48
C ILE A 191 25.15 14.05 -22.52
N CYS A 192 25.68 12.83 -22.38
CA CYS A 192 26.73 12.30 -23.26
C CYS A 192 26.67 10.77 -23.29
N GLY A 193 26.88 10.19 -24.46
CA GLY A 193 26.75 8.75 -24.69
C GLY A 193 26.87 8.37 -26.15
N THR A 194 26.64 7.10 -26.44
CA THR A 194 26.67 6.49 -27.78
C THR A 194 25.36 5.77 -28.08
#